data_AF-A0A0F5VP71-F1
#
_entry.id   AF-A0A0F5VP71-F1
#
_cell.length_a   1.000
_cell.length_b   1.000
_cell.length_c   1.000
_cell.angle_alpha   90.00
_cell.angle_beta   90.00
_cell.angle_gamma   90.00
#
_symmetry.space_group_name_H-M   'P 1'
#
loop_
_entity.id
_entity.type
_entity.pdbx_description
1 polymer ?
#
loop_
_entity_poly.entity_id
_entity_poly.type
_entity_poly.pdbx_seq_one_letter_code
_entity_poly.pdbx_strand_id
1 'polypeptide(L)'
;MRQRPDPRDRRNAVTCGGCLLSAVGALVATLVWAASPRTRRHLGGGFEGEGTDYGAVLVELPLVALAGALLPALVSVVIAYLVGRRSDLHG
;
A
#
# COMPACT_ATOMS: atom_id res chain seq x y z
N MET A 1 33.52 -21.05 7.95
CA MET A 1 33.76 -19.64 7.58
C MET A 1 32.41 -18.99 7.29
N ARG A 2 31.80 -18.23 8.22
CA ARG A 2 30.54 -17.50 7.98
C ARG A 2 30.92 -16.17 7.33
N GLN A 3 30.66 -16.01 6.04
CA GLN A 3 30.80 -14.71 5.38
C GLN A 3 29.86 -13.73 6.08
N ARG A 4 30.40 -12.67 6.70
CA ARG A 4 29.56 -11.59 7.22
C ARG A 4 28.97 -10.86 6.01
N PRO A 5 27.65 -10.69 5.93
CA PRO A 5 27.04 -9.95 4.83
C PRO A 5 27.54 -8.51 4.81
N ASP A 6 27.86 -8.00 3.62
CA ASP A 6 28.32 -6.63 3.44
C ASP A 6 27.19 -5.66 3.87
N PRO A 7 27.51 -4.57 4.60
CA PRO A 7 26.52 -3.55 4.97
C PRO A 7 25.79 -2.93 3.77
N ARG A 8 26.34 -2.98 2.55
CA ARG A 8 25.67 -2.57 1.30
C ARG A 8 24.58 -3.55 0.88
N ASP A 9 24.81 -4.87 0.98
CA ASP A 9 23.81 -5.89 0.64
C ASP A 9 22.57 -5.78 1.52
N ARG A 10 22.79 -5.53 2.82
CA ARG A 10 21.69 -5.33 3.77
C ARG A 10 20.87 -4.09 3.44
N ARG A 11 21.50 -2.99 3.02
CA ARG A 11 20.78 -1.77 2.59
C ARG A 11 19.98 -2.01 1.32
N ASN A 12 20.57 -2.67 0.32
CA ASN A 12 19.90 -3.01 -0.92
C ASN A 12 18.68 -3.92 -0.70
N ALA A 13 18.81 -4.92 0.17
CA ALA A 13 17.71 -5.81 0.54
C ALA A 13 16.57 -5.04 1.23
N VAL A 14 16.89 -4.09 2.12
CA VAL A 14 15.89 -3.25 2.80
C VAL A 14 15.18 -2.32 1.82
N THR A 15 15.91 -1.66 0.91
CA THR A 15 15.29 -0.81 -0.13
C THR A 15 14.43 -1.63 -1.09
N CYS A 16 14.90 -2.80 -1.52
CA CYS A 16 14.16 -3.67 -2.43
C CYS A 16 12.88 -4.21 -1.76
N GLY A 17 12.98 -4.60 -0.48
CA GLY A 17 11.84 -5.02 0.33
C GLY A 17 10.79 -3.92 0.49
N GLY A 18 11.22 -2.66 0.71
CA GLY A 18 10.31 -1.51 0.80
C GLY A 18 9.55 -1.23 -0.50
N CYS A 19 10.23 -1.31 -1.64
CA CYS A 19 9.60 -1.16 -2.96
C CYS A 19 8.57 -2.27 -3.23
N LEU A 20 8.95 -3.52 -2.97
CA LEU A 20 8.04 -4.67 -3.14
C LEU A 20 6.81 -4.55 -2.24
N LEU A 21 7.00 -4.18 -0.98
CA LEU A 21 5.91 -4.04 -0.03
C LEU A 21 4.93 -2.93 -0.44
N SER A 22 5.45 -1.81 -0.97
CA SER A 22 4.64 -0.71 -1.50
C SER A 22 3.85 -1.14 -2.74
N ALA A 23 4.49 -1.87 -3.66
CA ALA A 23 3.83 -2.41 -4.86
C ALA A 23 2.72 -3.41 -4.50
N VAL A 24 2.97 -4.30 -3.55
CA VAL A 24 1.96 -5.25 -3.04
C VAL A 24 0.81 -4.51 -2.36
N GLY A 25 1.09 -3.49 -1.55
CA GLY A 25 0.07 -2.66 -0.92
C GLY A 25 -0.85 -1.97 -1.92
N ALA A 26 -0.28 -1.38 -2.98
CA ALA A 26 -1.05 -0.78 -4.07
C ALA A 26 -1.91 -1.80 -4.83
N LEU A 27 -1.36 -2.99 -5.13
CA LEU A 27 -2.09 -4.08 -5.78
C LEU A 27 -3.27 -4.56 -4.94
N VAL A 28 -3.05 -4.82 -3.65
CA VAL A 28 -4.11 -5.29 -2.76
C VAL A 28 -5.20 -4.22 -2.62
N ALA A 29 -4.83 -2.95 -2.45
CA ALA A 29 -5.78 -1.85 -2.33
C ALA A 29 -6.66 -1.72 -3.59
N THR A 30 -6.05 -1.79 -4.78
CA THR A 30 -6.79 -1.71 -6.06
C THR A 30 -7.71 -2.93 -6.26
N LEU A 31 -7.27 -4.13 -5.89
CA LEU A 31 -8.12 -5.34 -5.94
C LEU A 31 -9.31 -5.25 -4.98
N VAL A 32 -9.10 -4.77 -3.75
CA VAL A 32 -10.18 -4.57 -2.76
C VAL A 32 -11.17 -3.53 -3.25
N TRP A 33 -10.69 -2.41 -3.81
CA TRP A 33 -11.55 -1.39 -4.40
C TRP A 33 -12.35 -1.94 -5.58
N ALA A 34 -11.72 -2.72 -6.47
CA ALA A 34 -12.39 -3.35 -7.61
C ALA A 34 -13.43 -4.39 -7.19
N ALA A 35 -13.17 -5.13 -6.10
CA ALA A 35 -14.08 -6.12 -5.53
C ALA A 35 -15.24 -5.48 -4.74
N SER A 36 -15.18 -4.18 -4.43
CA SER A 36 -16.19 -3.48 -3.65
C SER A 36 -17.56 -3.50 -4.34
N PRO A 37 -18.67 -3.77 -3.62
CA PRO A 37 -20.03 -3.76 -4.17
C PRO A 37 -20.41 -2.43 -4.83
N ARG A 38 -19.81 -1.32 -4.40
CA ARG A 38 -20.03 0.01 -4.98
C ARG A 38 -19.42 0.11 -6.38
N THR A 39 -18.16 -0.25 -6.50
CA THR A 39 -17.38 -0.24 -7.75
C THR A 39 -17.97 -1.19 -8.78
N ARG A 40 -18.37 -2.40 -8.36
CA ARG A 40 -19.06 -3.37 -9.22
C ARG A 40 -20.40 -2.86 -9.78
N ARG A 41 -21.17 -2.09 -9.01
CA ARG A 41 -22.42 -1.48 -9.48
C ARG A 41 -22.19 -0.32 -10.44
N HIS A 42 -21.13 0.44 -10.25
CA HIS A 42 -20.77 1.57 -11.11
C HIS A 42 -19.97 1.18 -12.36
N LEU A 43 -19.51 -0.07 -12.49
CA LEU A 43 -18.72 -0.54 -13.65
C LEU A 43 -19.45 -1.55 -14.56
N GLY A 44 -20.68 -1.95 -14.26
CA GLY A 44 -21.34 -3.01 -15.04
C GLY A 44 -22.86 -3.12 -14.93
N GLY A 45 -23.59 -2.01 -15.06
CA GLY A 45 -25.03 -2.01 -14.77
C GLY A 45 -26.02 -1.90 -15.94
N GLY A 46 -25.72 -1.14 -16.99
CA GLY A 46 -26.72 -0.76 -18.02
C GLY A 46 -26.43 -1.34 -19.40
N PHE A 47 -27.48 -1.67 -20.15
CA PHE A 47 -27.39 -1.84 -21.61
C PHE A 47 -26.81 -0.56 -22.22
N GLU A 48 -25.85 -0.68 -23.13
CA GLU A 48 -25.05 0.43 -23.74
C GLU A 48 -24.12 1.22 -22.80
N GLY A 49 -23.81 0.73 -21.59
CA GLY A 49 -22.85 1.39 -20.70
C GLY A 49 -23.46 2.52 -19.85
N GLU A 50 -24.77 2.71 -19.92
CA GLU A 50 -25.52 3.66 -19.11
C GLU A 50 -25.31 3.37 -17.62
N GLY A 51 -24.76 4.34 -16.88
CA GLY A 51 -24.40 4.19 -15.46
C GLY A 51 -22.98 3.67 -15.17
N THR A 52 -22.13 3.54 -16.20
CA THR A 52 -20.69 3.29 -16.01
C THR A 52 -19.99 4.59 -15.60
N ASP A 53 -19.63 4.70 -14.31
CA ASP A 53 -18.93 5.87 -13.78
C ASP A 53 -17.41 5.72 -14.01
N TYR A 54 -16.95 6.21 -15.16
CA TYR A 54 -15.52 6.29 -15.48
C TYR A 54 -14.78 7.31 -14.61
N GLY A 55 -15.48 8.27 -14.00
CA GLY A 55 -14.92 9.22 -13.05
C GLY A 55 -14.40 8.52 -11.80
N ALA A 56 -15.13 7.51 -11.32
CA ALA A 56 -14.68 6.66 -10.22
C ALA A 56 -13.35 5.94 -10.56
N VAL A 57 -13.17 5.45 -11.79
CA VAL A 57 -11.90 4.83 -12.19
C VAL A 57 -10.78 5.85 -12.28
N LEU A 58 -11.04 7.02 -12.88
CA LEU A 58 -10.02 8.05 -13.09
C LEU A 58 -9.55 8.71 -11.80
N VAL A 59 -10.43 8.88 -10.81
CA VAL A 59 -10.12 9.59 -9.56
C VAL A 59 -9.83 8.63 -8.42
N GLU A 60 -10.65 7.59 -8.22
CA GLU A 60 -10.51 6.71 -7.06
C GLU A 60 -9.35 5.74 -7.22
N LEU A 61 -9.11 5.19 -8.42
CA LEU A 61 -8.04 4.21 -8.65
C LEU A 61 -6.65 4.74 -8.31
N PRO A 62 -6.21 5.94 -8.77
CA PRO A 62 -4.89 6.46 -8.39
C PRO A 62 -4.80 6.78 -6.89
N LEU A 63 -5.88 7.28 -6.28
CA LEU A 63 -5.92 7.55 -4.85
C LEU A 63 -5.80 6.27 -4.02
N VAL A 64 -6.54 5.22 -4.39
CA VAL A 64 -6.49 3.91 -3.75
C VAL A 64 -5.13 3.26 -3.90
N ALA A 65 -4.55 3.31 -5.10
CA ALA A 65 -3.20 2.78 -5.34
C ALA A 65 -2.15 3.51 -4.50
N LEU A 66 -2.22 4.84 -4.44
CA LEU A 66 -1.31 5.68 -3.64
C LEU A 66 -1.49 5.43 -2.14
N ALA A 67 -2.73 5.32 -1.67
CA ALA A 67 -3.03 4.96 -0.28
C ALA A 67 -2.46 3.57 0.07
N GLY A 68 -2.65 2.58 -0.80
CA GLY A 68 -2.10 1.24 -0.65
C GLY A 68 -0.56 1.22 -0.62
N ALA A 69 0.09 2.05 -1.45
CA ALA A 69 1.54 2.17 -1.48
C ALA A 69 2.12 2.85 -0.23
N LEU A 70 1.44 3.84 0.33
CA LEU A 70 1.91 4.62 1.48
C LEU A 70 1.62 3.96 2.83
N LEU A 71 0.62 3.10 2.90
CA LEU A 71 0.20 2.43 4.14
C LEU A 71 1.35 1.72 4.88
N PRO A 72 2.22 0.93 4.22
CA PRO A 72 3.31 0.22 4.90
C PRO A 72 4.32 1.17 5.56
N ALA A 73 4.60 2.31 4.91
CA ALA A 73 5.49 3.33 5.45
C ALA A 73 4.86 4.02 6.67
N LEU A 74 3.59 4.41 6.57
CA LEU A 74 2.83 5.01 7.68
C LEU A 74 2.79 4.09 8.90
N VAL A 75 2.47 2.81 8.71
CA VAL A 75 2.45 1.81 9.78
C VAL A 75 3.83 1.70 10.43
N SER A 76 4.90 1.69 9.63
CA SER A 76 6.27 1.61 10.14
C SER A 76 6.64 2.82 11.00
N VAL A 77 6.24 4.03 10.58
CA VAL A 77 6.45 5.27 11.35
C VAL A 77 5.68 5.23 12.68
N VAL A 78 4.42 4.79 12.67
CA VAL A 78 3.61 4.66 13.89
C VAL A 78 4.23 3.67 14.86
N ILE A 79 4.66 2.50 14.38
CA ILE A 79 5.34 1.50 15.21
C ILE A 79 6.61 2.09 15.82
N ALA A 80 7.46 2.74 15.01
CA ALA A 80 8.69 3.36 15.50
C ALA A 80 8.41 4.43 16.57
N TYR A 81 7.39 5.26 16.36
CA TYR A 81 6.96 6.27 17.32
C TYR A 81 6.47 5.68 18.64
N LEU A 82 5.65 4.62 18.58
CA LEU A 82 5.13 3.96 19.77
C LEU A 82 6.24 3.25 20.57
N VAL A 83 7.21 2.65 19.89
CA VAL A 83 8.37 2.01 20.52
C VAL A 83 9.27 3.06 21.17
N GLY A 84 9.59 4.16 20.47
CA GLY A 84 10.40 5.25 21.03
C GLY A 84 9.79 5.85 22.29
N ARG A 85 8.47 6.09 22.29
CA ARG A 85 7.73 6.57 23.47
C ARG A 85 7.80 5.62 24.66
N ARG A 86 7.87 4.31 24.44
CA ARG A 86 7.99 3.31 25.51
C ARG A 86 9.37 3.33 26.17
N SER A 87 10.40 3.67 25.39
CA SER A 87 11.79 3.78 25.85
C SER A 87 11.99 4.99 26.75
N ASP A 88 11.38 6.14 26.43
CA ASP A 88 11.44 7.36 27.27
C ASP A 88 10.77 7.19 28.66
N LEU A 89 9.88 6.20 28.80
CA LEU A 89 9.16 5.91 30.05
C LEU A 89 9.90 4.94 31.00
N HIS A 90 10.96 4.26 30.53
CA HIS A 90 11.79 3.36 31.33
C HIS A 90 13.23 3.88 31.56
N GLY A 91 13.52 5.09 31.07
CA GLY A 91 14.81 5.78 31.24
C GLY A 91 14.84 6.70 32.45
#